data_AF-A0A7J0G615-F1
#
_entry.id   AF-A0A7J0G615-F1
#
_cell.length_a   1.000
_cell.length_b   1.000
_cell.length_c   1.000
_cell.angle_alpha   90.00
_cell.angle_beta   90.00
_cell.angle_gamma   90.00
#
_symmetry.space_group_name_H-M   'P 1'
#
loop_
_entity.id
_entity.type
_entity.pdbx_description
1 polymer ?
#
loop_
_entity_poly.entity_id
_entity_poly.type
_entity_poly.pdbx_seq_one_letter_code
_entity_poly.pdbx_strand_id
1 'polypeptide(L)'
;MPHIIGVEQSALIGGRIIQGSVFITNEVVDDWRKNSIKGLVIKLDFEKAYDKVNWNYLLSMKKKFGFPQKCGRFEHAFNKAREPGLLKGVSIGPNRIIVSHLQFADDAVVFYEAEFTEVLNVRRILRCFELISGLKIHFHKSVLCGIGVDHDLTKSLADLLKCMVQSLPLNYLGMPLGASPRFRATWNLLLTSSRGN
;
A
#
# COMPACT_ATOMS: atom_id res chain seq x y z
N MET A 1 -13.23 1.40 30.38
CA MET A 1 -12.28 0.79 29.43
C MET A 1 -12.79 -0.57 29.02
N PRO A 2 -13.05 -0.77 27.71
CA PRO A 2 -12.66 -2.01 27.06
C PRO A 2 -11.81 -1.74 25.80
N HIS A 3 -10.62 -2.33 25.83
CA HIS A 3 -9.90 -2.98 24.74
C HIS A 3 -10.07 -2.51 23.28
N ILE A 4 -9.04 -1.78 22.82
CA ILE A 4 -8.23 -2.02 21.61
C ILE A 4 -8.83 -3.02 20.61
N ILE A 5 -9.48 -2.50 19.57
CA ILE A 5 -9.62 -3.18 18.28
C ILE A 5 -8.81 -2.33 17.30
N GLY A 6 -7.59 -2.78 16.97
CA GLY A 6 -6.83 -2.21 15.87
C GLY A 6 -7.58 -2.42 14.56
N VAL A 7 -7.49 -1.46 13.64
CA VAL A 7 -8.08 -1.51 12.29
C VAL A 7 -7.72 -2.82 11.56
N GLU A 8 -6.59 -3.42 11.94
CA GLU A 8 -6.09 -4.71 11.49
C GLU A 8 -7.01 -5.92 11.80
N GLN A 9 -7.85 -5.87 12.84
CA GLN A 9 -8.66 -7.01 13.30
C GLN A 9 -10.10 -7.05 12.77
N SER A 10 -10.63 -5.96 12.23
CA SER A 10 -11.97 -5.97 11.59
C SER A 10 -11.96 -6.49 10.15
N ALA A 11 -10.81 -6.93 9.66
CA ALA A 11 -10.52 -7.24 8.27
C ALA A 11 -10.61 -8.74 7.93
N LEU A 12 -11.55 -9.52 8.50
CA LEU A 12 -11.63 -10.98 8.26
C LEU A 12 -12.92 -11.44 7.56
N ILE A 13 -13.51 -10.56 6.72
CA ILE A 13 -14.55 -10.94 5.75
C ILE A 13 -14.16 -10.32 4.41
N GLY A 14 -13.81 -11.16 3.42
CA GLY A 14 -13.13 -10.76 2.17
C GLY A 14 -13.74 -9.57 1.40
N GLY A 15 -15.06 -9.36 1.49
CA GLY A 15 -15.73 -8.20 0.87
C GLY A 15 -15.53 -6.87 1.61
N ARG A 16 -15.34 -6.87 2.94
CA ARG A 16 -15.15 -5.66 3.75
C ARG A 16 -13.72 -5.11 3.68
N ILE A 17 -12.73 -5.98 3.42
CA ILE A 17 -11.31 -5.59 3.35
C ILE A 17 -11.04 -4.76 2.09
N ILE A 18 -11.51 -5.24 0.93
CA ILE A 18 -11.32 -4.55 -0.36
C ILE A 18 -11.94 -3.16 -0.30
N GLN A 19 -13.20 -3.09 0.16
CA GLN A 19 -13.90 -1.83 0.34
C GLN A 19 -13.17 -0.92 1.35
N GLY A 20 -12.75 -1.48 2.50
CA GLY A 20 -11.99 -0.75 3.51
C GLY A 20 -10.68 -0.15 2.99
N SER A 21 -9.87 -0.91 2.25
CA SER A 21 -8.61 -0.41 1.67
C SER A 21 -8.85 0.69 0.64
N VAL A 22 -9.89 0.57 -0.19
CA VAL A 22 -10.27 1.62 -1.14
C VAL A 22 -10.74 2.88 -0.41
N PHE A 23 -11.54 2.75 0.66
CA PHE A 23 -11.95 3.89 1.48
C PHE A 23 -10.78 4.58 2.15
N ILE A 24 -9.90 3.83 2.81
CA ILE A 24 -8.69 4.35 3.47
C ILE A 24 -7.83 5.10 2.45
N THR A 25 -7.64 4.54 1.26
CA THR A 25 -6.83 5.18 0.22
C THR A 25 -7.45 6.51 -0.24
N ASN A 26 -8.76 6.54 -0.46
CA ASN A 26 -9.46 7.77 -0.83
C ASN A 26 -9.43 8.80 0.30
N GLU A 27 -9.55 8.36 1.56
CA GLU A 27 -9.44 9.24 2.73
C GLU A 27 -8.05 9.86 2.84
N VAL A 28 -6.97 9.09 2.62
CA VAL A 28 -5.59 9.60 2.55
C VAL A 28 -5.45 10.67 1.47
N VAL A 29 -5.94 10.40 0.26
CA VAL A 29 -5.87 11.36 -0.86
C VAL A 29 -6.66 12.64 -0.56
N ASP A 30 -7.86 12.51 0.00
CA ASP A 30 -8.71 13.65 0.35
C ASP A 30 -8.12 14.47 1.49
N ASP A 31 -7.54 13.82 2.51
CA ASP A 31 -6.86 14.49 3.62
C ASP A 31 -5.65 15.29 3.13
N TRP A 32 -4.78 14.68 2.32
CA TRP A 32 -3.64 15.37 1.71
C TRP A 32 -4.06 16.58 0.88
N ARG A 33 -5.13 16.45 0.08
CA ARG A 33 -5.69 17.58 -0.69
C ARG A 33 -6.20 18.70 0.21
N LYS A 34 -6.96 18.38 1.26
CA LYS A 34 -7.53 19.38 2.19
C LYS A 34 -6.46 20.11 2.97
N ASN A 35 -5.42 19.39 3.39
CA ASN A 35 -4.34 19.92 4.22
C ASN A 35 -3.15 20.43 3.40
N SER A 36 -3.25 20.46 2.06
CA SER A 36 -2.16 20.85 1.14
C SER A 36 -0.85 20.08 1.38
N ILE A 37 -0.96 18.82 1.80
CA ILE A 37 0.19 17.94 2.01
C ILE A 37 0.63 17.39 0.66
N LYS A 38 1.93 17.50 0.38
CA LYS A 38 2.57 16.90 -0.80
C LYS A 38 2.85 15.44 -0.53
N GLY A 39 2.00 14.56 -1.06
CA GLY A 39 2.06 13.12 -0.82
C GLY A 39 2.40 12.30 -2.07
N LEU A 40 2.88 11.09 -1.86
CA LEU A 40 3.15 10.10 -2.88
C LEU A 40 2.41 8.79 -2.58
N VAL A 41 1.76 8.26 -3.61
CA VAL A 41 1.19 6.92 -3.59
C VAL A 41 1.95 6.07 -4.60
N ILE A 42 2.59 4.99 -4.14
CA ILE A 42 3.13 3.97 -5.05
C ILE A 42 2.24 2.74 -5.02
N LYS A 43 1.72 2.36 -6.19
CA LYS A 43 1.13 1.05 -6.44
C LYS A 43 2.22 0.12 -6.94
N LEU A 44 2.39 -1.01 -6.26
CA LEU A 44 3.40 -2.01 -6.59
C LEU A 44 2.80 -3.10 -7.48
N ASP A 45 3.60 -3.55 -8.45
CA ASP A 45 3.33 -4.74 -9.25
C ASP A 45 4.33 -5.83 -8.85
N PHE A 46 3.83 -7.01 -8.48
CA PHE A 46 4.67 -8.13 -8.07
C PHE A 46 4.70 -9.24 -9.14
N GLU A 47 5.81 -9.97 -9.21
CA GLU A 47 5.89 -11.18 -10.04
C GLU A 47 4.95 -12.26 -9.48
N LYS A 48 4.09 -12.82 -10.33
CA LYS A 48 3.13 -13.90 -9.97
C LYS A 48 3.79 -15.27 -9.80
N ALA A 49 4.92 -15.32 -9.09
CA ALA A 49 5.65 -16.55 -8.83
C ALA A 49 5.03 -17.38 -7.69
N TYR A 50 4.22 -16.76 -6.83
CA TYR A 50 3.73 -17.35 -5.59
C TYR A 50 2.50 -18.23 -5.73
N ASP A 51 1.79 -18.14 -6.86
CA ASP A 51 0.64 -19.00 -7.17
C ASP A 51 1.04 -20.48 -7.28
N LYS A 52 2.34 -20.76 -7.47
CA LYS A 52 2.89 -22.12 -7.62
C LYS A 52 3.63 -22.64 -6.39
N VAL A 53 3.74 -21.85 -5.32
CA VAL A 53 4.55 -22.20 -4.14
C VAL A 53 3.71 -22.92 -3.09
N ASN A 54 4.19 -24.08 -2.61
CA ASN A 54 3.64 -24.69 -1.40
C ASN A 54 4.08 -23.92 -0.16
N TRP A 55 3.23 -23.01 0.31
CA TRP A 55 3.51 -22.13 1.44
C TRP A 55 3.71 -22.87 2.76
N ASN A 56 3.01 -23.98 2.99
CA ASN A 56 3.19 -24.77 4.21
C ASN A 56 4.59 -25.36 4.28
N TYR A 57 5.10 -25.87 3.15
CA TYR A 57 6.48 -26.34 3.04
C TYR A 57 7.49 -25.21 3.26
N LEU A 58 7.30 -24.07 2.58
CA LEU A 58 8.20 -22.92 2.70
C LEU A 58 8.25 -22.39 4.15
N LEU A 59 7.10 -22.24 4.81
CA LEU A 59 7.03 -21.79 6.21
C LEU A 59 7.67 -22.80 7.16
N SER A 60 7.50 -24.10 6.91
CA SER A 60 8.17 -25.15 7.69
C SER A 60 9.69 -25.07 7.57
N MET A 61 10.20 -24.82 6.36
CA MET A 61 11.63 -24.62 6.13
C MET A 61 12.13 -23.36 6.84
N LYS A 62 11.46 -22.20 6.65
CA LYS A 62 11.82 -20.95 7.34
C LYS A 62 11.93 -21.15 8.86
N LYS A 63 10.96 -21.86 9.46
CA LYS A 63 10.98 -22.18 10.89
C LYS A 63 12.18 -23.06 11.27
N LYS A 64 12.50 -24.10 10.49
CA LYS A 64 13.63 -25.01 10.75
C LYS A 64 14.99 -24.31 10.67
N PHE A 65 15.13 -23.32 9.78
CA PHE A 65 16.35 -22.50 9.66
C PHE A 65 16.40 -21.33 10.65
N GLY A 66 15.44 -21.22 11.59
CA GLY A 66 15.45 -20.19 12.63
C GLY A 66 15.01 -18.79 12.16
N PHE A 67 14.41 -18.66 10.97
CA PHE A 67 13.90 -17.38 10.51
C PHE A 67 12.68 -16.94 11.33
N PRO A 68 12.57 -15.63 11.70
CA PRO A 68 11.38 -15.12 12.36
C PRO A 68 10.12 -15.36 11.53
N GLN A 69 9.02 -15.81 12.14
CA GLN A 69 7.80 -16.19 11.40
C GLN A 69 7.22 -15.08 10.50
N LYS A 70 7.42 -13.81 10.87
CA LYS A 70 6.92 -12.65 10.13
C LYS A 70 7.91 -12.14 9.08
N CYS A 71 9.15 -12.65 9.04
CA CYS A 71 10.15 -12.15 8.10
C CYS A 71 9.74 -12.44 6.64
N GLY A 72 9.86 -11.44 5.78
CA GLY A 72 9.46 -11.52 4.38
C GLY A 72 7.96 -11.37 4.15
N ARG A 73 7.16 -11.00 5.16
CA ARG A 73 5.81 -10.46 4.95
C ARG A 73 5.91 -8.97 4.66
N PHE A 74 5.13 -8.48 3.70
CA PHE A 74 5.13 -7.08 3.30
C PHE A 74 4.72 -6.18 4.47
N GLU A 75 3.62 -6.52 5.15
CA GLU A 75 3.15 -5.84 6.37
C GLU A 75 4.25 -5.72 7.43
N HIS A 76 4.97 -6.80 7.68
CA HIS A 76 6.06 -6.79 8.66
C HIS A 76 7.22 -5.88 8.24
N ALA A 77 7.60 -5.85 6.95
CA ALA A 77 8.70 -5.01 6.47
C ALA A 77 8.41 -3.53 6.69
N PHE A 78 7.19 -3.09 6.36
CA PHE A 78 6.78 -1.69 6.54
C PHE A 78 6.55 -1.34 8.01
N ASN A 79 5.96 -2.23 8.81
CA ASN A 79 5.82 -2.00 10.24
C ASN A 79 7.19 -1.92 10.96
N LYS A 80 8.15 -2.76 10.58
CA LYS A 80 9.52 -2.68 11.11
C LYS A 80 10.27 -1.44 10.68
N ALA A 81 10.02 -0.91 9.49
CA ALA A 81 10.64 0.33 9.04
C ALA A 81 10.11 1.58 9.78
N ARG A 82 8.90 1.51 10.35
CA ARG A 82 8.33 2.61 11.13
C ARG A 82 8.95 2.75 12.53
N GLU A 83 9.36 1.65 13.16
CA GLU A 83 9.99 1.66 14.49
C GLU A 83 11.20 2.63 14.59
N PRO A 84 12.16 2.63 13.65
CA PRO A 84 13.25 3.61 13.61
C PRO A 84 12.89 4.95 12.96
N GLY A 85 11.63 5.19 12.58
CA GLY A 85 11.20 6.42 11.91
C GLY A 85 11.63 6.55 10.44
N LEU A 86 12.00 5.45 9.76
CA LEU A 86 12.40 5.49 8.35
C LEU A 86 11.23 5.79 7.41
N LEU A 87 10.00 5.56 7.88
CA LEU A 87 8.76 5.82 7.17
C LEU A 87 7.76 6.40 8.17
N LYS A 88 7.23 7.59 7.90
CA LYS A 88 6.27 8.25 8.79
C LYS A 88 4.88 7.62 8.65
N GLY A 89 4.47 7.35 7.41
CA GLY A 89 3.10 7.03 7.06
C GLY A 89 2.19 8.26 7.12
N VAL A 90 0.88 8.04 7.06
CA VAL A 90 -0.15 9.09 6.99
C VAL A 90 -1.11 8.93 8.16
N SER A 91 -1.33 10.00 8.92
CA SER A 91 -2.34 10.03 9.98
C SER A 91 -3.70 10.42 9.39
N ILE A 92 -4.69 9.52 9.45
CA ILE A 92 -6.04 9.76 8.96
C ILE A 92 -7.11 9.71 10.06
N GLY A 93 -8.19 10.44 9.83
CA GLY A 93 -9.37 10.46 10.68
C GLY A 93 -9.17 11.13 12.06
N PRO A 94 -10.27 11.32 12.83
CA PRO A 94 -10.22 11.95 14.15
C PRO A 94 -9.40 11.14 15.17
N ASN A 95 -9.32 9.82 14.99
CA ASN A 95 -8.55 8.92 15.85
C ASN A 95 -7.05 8.86 15.47
N ARG A 96 -6.60 9.62 14.47
CA ARG A 96 -5.21 9.68 14.01
C ARG A 96 -4.61 8.29 13.74
N ILE A 97 -5.34 7.46 13.00
CA ILE A 97 -4.85 6.14 12.59
C ILE A 97 -3.71 6.37 11.61
N ILE A 98 -2.55 5.78 11.87
CA ILE A 98 -1.39 5.93 10.98
C ILE A 98 -1.34 4.77 9.98
N VAL A 99 -1.52 5.10 8.70
CA VAL A 99 -1.49 4.18 7.57
C VAL A 99 -0.26 4.47 6.72
N SER A 100 0.61 3.48 6.52
CA SER A 100 1.76 3.62 5.60
C SER A 100 1.65 2.74 4.38
N HIS A 101 0.85 1.68 4.45
CA HIS A 101 0.70 0.71 3.37
C HIS A 101 -0.63 -0.03 3.51
N LEU A 102 -1.11 -0.55 2.39
CA LEU A 102 -2.23 -1.48 2.33
C LEU A 102 -1.85 -2.58 1.33
N GLN A 103 -2.24 -3.82 1.63
CA GLN A 103 -2.03 -4.94 0.73
C GLN A 103 -3.26 -5.84 0.73
N PHE A 104 -3.70 -6.22 -0.46
CA PHE A 104 -4.69 -7.26 -0.66
C PHE A 104 -4.26 -8.17 -1.82
N ALA A 105 -4.02 -9.45 -1.53
CA ALA A 105 -3.40 -10.39 -2.45
C ALA A 105 -2.14 -9.78 -3.10
N ASP A 106 -2.13 -9.61 -4.42
CA ASP A 106 -1.01 -9.09 -5.20
C ASP A 106 -1.05 -7.56 -5.40
N ASP A 107 -2.13 -6.89 -5.00
CA ASP A 107 -2.21 -5.42 -5.07
C ASP A 107 -1.69 -4.83 -3.75
N ALA A 108 -0.57 -4.10 -3.82
CA ALA A 108 -0.05 -3.34 -2.68
C ALA A 108 0.10 -1.86 -3.03
N VAL A 109 -0.25 -1.01 -2.07
CA VAL A 109 -0.05 0.44 -2.13
C VAL A 109 0.71 0.92 -0.89
N VAL A 110 1.58 1.90 -1.07
CA VAL A 110 2.34 2.54 0.01
C VAL A 110 2.15 4.05 -0.07
N PHE A 111 1.98 4.68 1.09
CA PHE A 111 1.73 6.10 1.29
C PHE A 111 2.87 6.74 2.08
N TYR A 112 3.42 7.83 1.55
CA TYR A 112 4.51 8.58 2.18
C TYR A 112 4.52 10.02 1.66
N GLU A 113 5.17 10.94 2.38
CA GLU A 113 5.29 12.33 1.94
C GLU A 113 6.27 12.42 0.77
N ALA A 114 6.14 13.47 -0.05
CA ALA A 114 7.00 13.75 -1.19
C ALA A 114 8.37 14.30 -0.76
N GLU A 115 9.04 13.60 0.15
CA GLU A 115 10.36 13.91 0.66
C GLU A 115 11.39 12.94 0.06
N PHE A 116 12.53 13.46 -0.40
CA PHE A 116 13.59 12.65 -1.01
C PHE A 116 14.08 11.53 -0.07
N THR A 117 14.20 11.82 1.24
CA THR A 117 14.60 10.84 2.25
C THR A 117 13.59 9.69 2.37
N GLU A 118 12.29 9.99 2.42
CA GLU A 118 11.24 8.96 2.48
C GLU A 118 11.22 8.12 1.20
N VAL A 119 11.39 8.73 0.03
CA VAL A 119 11.46 8.01 -1.26
C VAL A 119 12.63 7.01 -1.26
N LEU A 120 13.81 7.43 -0.80
CA LEU A 120 14.97 6.53 -0.69
C LEU A 120 14.76 5.43 0.36
N ASN A 121 14.13 5.76 1.48
CA ASN A 121 13.82 4.76 2.51
C ASN A 121 12.82 3.73 1.99
N VAL A 122 11.76 4.15 1.30
CA VAL A 122 10.81 3.24 0.63
C VAL A 122 11.54 2.34 -0.36
N ARG A 123 12.44 2.89 -1.20
CA ARG A 123 13.26 2.08 -2.11
C ARG A 123 14.06 1.00 -1.38
N ARG A 124 14.71 1.37 -0.27
CA ARG A 124 15.51 0.45 0.56
C ARG A 124 14.64 -0.62 1.21
N ILE A 125 13.50 -0.25 1.77
CA ILE A 125 12.53 -1.17 2.40
C ILE A 125 12.05 -2.19 1.37
N LEU A 126 11.65 -1.73 0.18
CA LEU A 126 11.22 -2.61 -0.91
C LEU A 126 12.33 -3.55 -1.37
N ARG A 127 13.58 -3.07 -1.44
CA ARG A 127 14.72 -3.93 -1.78
C ARG A 127 14.98 -4.99 -0.71
N CYS A 128 14.95 -4.62 0.58
CA CYS A 128 15.08 -5.57 1.68
C CYS A 128 13.94 -6.59 1.66
N PHE A 129 12.71 -6.15 1.41
CA PHE A 129 11.55 -7.02 1.28
C PHE A 129 11.74 -8.04 0.15
N GLU A 130 12.13 -7.61 -1.05
CA GLU A 130 12.39 -8.52 -2.19
C GLU A 130 13.46 -9.56 -1.83
N LEU A 131 14.57 -9.15 -1.20
CA LEU A 131 15.65 -10.04 -0.80
C LEU A 131 15.23 -11.07 0.26
N ILE A 132 14.44 -10.66 1.25
CA ILE A 132 14.03 -11.52 2.37
C ILE A 132 12.85 -12.43 1.99
N SER A 133 11.90 -11.91 1.21
CA SER A 133 10.71 -12.64 0.81
C SER A 133 10.97 -13.58 -0.36
N GLY A 134 11.86 -13.18 -1.28
CA GLY A 134 12.00 -13.76 -2.61
C GLY A 134 10.99 -13.22 -3.64
N LEU A 135 10.11 -12.28 -3.25
CA LEU A 135 9.09 -11.70 -4.13
C LEU A 135 9.67 -10.55 -4.93
N LYS A 136 9.85 -10.78 -6.23
CA LYS A 136 10.31 -9.75 -7.15
C LYS A 136 9.24 -8.69 -7.38
N ILE A 137 9.68 -7.44 -7.35
CA ILE A 137 8.85 -6.28 -7.68
C ILE A 137 9.15 -5.86 -9.11
N HIS A 138 8.13 -5.76 -9.94
CA HIS A 138 8.24 -5.22 -11.29
C HIS A 138 8.20 -3.69 -11.23
N PHE A 139 9.30 -3.05 -10.83
CA PHE A 139 9.35 -1.58 -10.69
C PHE A 139 8.88 -0.83 -11.93
N HIS A 140 9.23 -1.30 -13.14
CA HIS A 140 8.79 -0.71 -14.40
C HIS A 140 7.27 -0.82 -14.69
N LYS A 141 6.54 -1.70 -13.98
CA LYS A 141 5.07 -1.82 -14.01
C LYS A 141 4.42 -1.18 -12.79
N SER A 142 5.16 -1.00 -11.69
CA SER A 142 4.73 -0.21 -10.55
C SER A 142 4.51 1.24 -10.96
N VAL A 143 3.58 1.90 -10.28
CA VAL A 143 3.10 3.24 -10.61
C VAL A 143 3.24 4.16 -9.41
N LEU A 144 3.89 5.30 -9.60
CA LEU A 144 3.95 6.41 -8.64
C LEU A 144 2.96 7.51 -9.05
N CYS A 145 2.23 8.01 -8.07
CA CYS A 145 1.29 9.10 -8.22
C CYS A 145 1.57 10.19 -7.20
N GLY A 146 1.75 11.42 -7.67
CA GLY A 146 1.93 12.60 -6.84
C GLY A 146 0.60 13.26 -6.49
N ILE A 147 0.36 13.48 -5.19
CA ILE A 147 -0.81 14.18 -4.66
C ILE A 147 -0.36 15.55 -4.16
N GLY A 148 -0.77 16.62 -4.84
CA GLY A 148 -0.30 17.98 -4.53
C GLY A 148 1.18 18.22 -4.91
N VAL A 149 1.79 17.29 -5.66
CA VAL A 149 3.16 17.36 -6.18
C VAL A 149 3.09 17.72 -7.65
N ASP A 150 3.96 18.61 -8.12
CA ASP A 150 4.07 18.91 -9.55
C ASP A 150 4.58 17.70 -10.35
N HIS A 151 4.29 17.70 -11.65
CA HIS A 151 4.59 16.57 -12.52
C HIS A 151 6.10 16.29 -12.63
N ASP A 152 6.93 17.33 -12.71
CA ASP A 152 8.36 17.19 -12.93
C ASP A 152 9.09 16.64 -11.70
N LEU A 153 8.70 17.12 -10.51
CA LEU A 153 9.16 16.53 -9.25
C LEU A 153 8.67 15.09 -9.12
N THR A 154 7.39 14.82 -9.41
CA THR A 154 6.85 13.44 -9.37
C THR A 154 7.63 12.51 -10.29
N LYS A 155 7.96 12.98 -11.50
CA LYS A 155 8.75 12.24 -12.48
C LYS A 155 10.18 11.98 -11.99
N SER A 156 10.83 13.00 -11.43
CA SER A 156 12.16 12.86 -10.83
C SER A 156 12.19 11.82 -9.71
N LEU A 157 11.17 11.82 -8.85
CA LEU A 157 11.04 10.85 -7.75
C LEU A 157 10.70 9.43 -8.26
N ALA A 158 9.90 9.30 -9.31
CA ALA A 158 9.63 8.03 -9.96
C ALA A 158 10.89 7.41 -10.60
N ASP A 159 11.75 8.24 -11.20
CA ASP A 159 13.00 7.78 -11.81
C ASP A 159 14.02 7.27 -10.76
N LEU A 160 13.94 7.74 -9.51
CA LEU A 160 14.69 7.17 -8.38
C LEU A 160 14.20 5.77 -8.01
N LEU A 161 12.89 5.53 -8.08
CA LEU A 161 12.25 4.25 -7.80
C LEU A 161 12.25 3.30 -9.00
N LYS A 162 12.55 3.81 -10.20
CA LYS A 162 12.48 3.09 -11.49
C LYS A 162 11.05 2.64 -11.83
N CYS A 163 10.06 3.47 -11.50
CA CYS A 163 8.65 3.21 -11.74
C CYS A 163 8.00 4.19 -12.73
N MET A 164 6.79 3.84 -13.18
CA MET A 164 5.98 4.70 -14.05
C MET A 164 5.36 5.84 -13.24
N VAL A 165 5.07 6.96 -13.91
CA VAL A 165 4.26 8.03 -13.34
C VAL A 165 2.85 7.91 -13.89
N GLN A 166 1.85 8.05 -13.02
CA GLN A 166 0.46 8.18 -13.43
C GLN A 166 -0.27 9.15 -12.50
N SER A 167 -1.15 9.97 -13.07
CA SER A 167 -2.04 10.83 -12.29
C SER A 167 -3.28 10.05 -11.81
N LEU A 168 -3.95 10.56 -10.77
CA LEU A 168 -5.26 10.06 -10.39
C LEU A 168 -6.27 10.22 -11.56
N PRO A 169 -7.29 9.34 -11.67
CA PRO A 169 -7.49 8.17 -10.81
C PRO A 169 -6.60 6.97 -11.17
N LEU A 170 -6.15 6.23 -10.16
CA LEU A 170 -5.40 4.97 -10.35
C LEU A 170 -6.31 3.76 -10.13
N ASN A 171 -6.15 2.69 -10.88
CA ASN A 171 -6.90 1.46 -10.60
C ASN A 171 -6.24 0.65 -9.48
N TYR A 172 -6.95 0.45 -8.37
CA TYR A 172 -6.57 -0.41 -7.25
C TYR A 172 -7.75 -1.28 -6.86
N LEU A 173 -7.58 -2.61 -6.88
CA LEU A 173 -8.66 -3.58 -6.63
C LEU A 173 -9.89 -3.38 -7.53
N GLY A 174 -9.67 -3.00 -8.79
CA GLY A 174 -10.73 -2.71 -9.76
C GLY A 174 -11.47 -1.38 -9.51
N MET A 175 -11.01 -0.54 -8.57
CA MET A 175 -11.62 0.74 -8.22
C MET A 175 -10.70 1.91 -8.53
N PRO A 176 -11.24 3.05 -9.01
CA PRO A 176 -10.46 4.27 -9.21
C PRO A 176 -10.12 4.94 -7.86
N LEU A 177 -8.85 4.96 -7.49
CA LEU A 177 -8.30 5.76 -6.39
C LEU A 177 -8.41 7.24 -6.72
N GLY A 178 -8.78 8.05 -5.73
CA GLY A 178 -8.95 9.49 -5.88
C GLY A 178 -10.21 9.91 -6.63
N ALA A 179 -11.09 8.95 -6.96
CA ALA A 179 -12.44 9.26 -7.43
C ALA A 179 -13.24 9.91 -6.31
N SER A 180 -13.96 10.99 -6.63
CA SER A 180 -14.74 11.69 -5.61
C SER A 180 -15.82 10.77 -5.02
N PRO A 181 -15.92 10.66 -3.68
CA PRO A 181 -17.03 9.97 -3.02
C PRO A 181 -18.40 10.60 -3.30
N ARG A 182 -18.43 11.80 -3.88
CA ARG A 182 -19.66 12.52 -4.24
C ARG A 182 -20.29 12.02 -5.54
N PHE A 183 -19.58 11.23 -6.34
CA PHE A 183 -20.11 10.68 -7.58
C PHE A 183 -20.83 9.36 -7.32
N ARG A 184 -22.12 9.30 -7.65
CA ARG A 184 -22.96 8.08 -7.56
C ARG A 184 -22.37 6.90 -8.35
N ALA A 185 -21.59 7.19 -9.40
CA ALA A 185 -20.86 6.19 -10.19
C ALA A 185 -19.77 5.45 -9.38
N THR A 186 -19.07 6.13 -8.47
CA THR A 186 -18.07 5.54 -7.58
C THR A 186 -18.72 4.48 -6.67
N TRP A 187 -19.93 4.75 -6.18
CA TRP A 187 -20.71 3.82 -5.35
C TRP A 187 -21.35 2.69 -6.16
N ASN A 188 -21.75 2.95 -7.41
CA ASN A 188 -22.29 1.91 -8.27
C ASN A 188 -21.27 0.78 -8.51
N LEU A 189 -19.99 1.11 -8.69
CA LEU A 189 -18.92 0.10 -8.84
C LEU A 189 -18.80 -0.79 -7.58
N LEU A 190 -18.85 -0.19 -6.38
CA LEU A 190 -18.81 -0.90 -5.10
C LEU A 190 -20.04 -1.81 -4.87
N LEU A 191 -21.21 -1.37 -5.34
CA LEU A 191 -22.46 -2.12 -5.24
C LEU A 191 -22.54 -3.25 -6.28
N THR A 192 -21.95 -3.07 -7.47
CA THR A 192 -21.88 -4.14 -8.48
C THR A 192 -20.84 -5.20 -8.16
N SER A 193 -19.69 -4.84 -7.56
CA SER A 193 -18.66 -5.82 -7.16
C SER A 193 -19.07 -6.68 -5.96
N SER A 194 -20.00 -6.20 -5.13
CA SER A 194 -20.55 -6.94 -3.99
C SER A 194 -21.74 -7.84 -4.35
N ARG A 195 -22.28 -7.73 -5.57
CA ARG A 195 -23.40 -8.55 -6.08
C ARG A 195 -22.97 -9.66 -7.05
N GLY A 196 -21.68 -9.75 -7.37
CA GLY A 196 -21.09 -10.79 -8.19
C GLY A 196 -20.23 -11.74 -7.37
N ASN A 197 -20.89 -12.61 -6.59
CA ASN A 197 -20.37 -13.88 -6.08
C ASN A 197 -21.57 -14.76 -5.72
#